data_AF-A0A6U2AEN7-F1
#
_entry.id   AF-A0A6U2AEN7-F1
#
_cell.length_a   1.000
_cell.length_b   1.000
_cell.length_c   1.000
_cell.angle_alpha   90.00
_cell.angle_beta   90.00
_cell.angle_gamma   90.00
#
_symmetry.space_group_name_H-M   'P 1'
#
loop_
_entity.id
_entity.type
_entity.pdbx_description
1 polymer ?
#
loop_
_entity_poly.entity_id
_entity_poly.type
_entity_poly.pdbx_seq_one_letter_code
_entity_poly.pdbx_strand_id
1 'polypeptide(L)'
;VLVYLMEVTGYEAFRAFGVSYVLWVVLSFAVGRYETEQRRLASMEFDSFQRRQQKKAAAYRETKAEADDAFAQRECSICLEELHMGAPSRKTAELPCGHRFHEGCIRSWLVRSDHQRCPICRRATGGWDRVLEVVF
;
A
#
# COMPACT_ATOMS: atom_id res chain seq x y z
N VAL A 1 30.75 -55.40 -52.42
CA VAL A 1 31.65 -54.49 -51.68
C VAL A 1 31.13 -53.06 -51.68
N LEU A 2 30.94 -52.40 -52.83
CA LEU A 2 30.46 -51.00 -52.86
C LEU A 2 29.03 -50.80 -52.30
N VAL A 3 28.10 -51.72 -52.56
CA VAL A 3 26.73 -51.68 -52.00
C VAL A 3 26.74 -51.86 -50.47
N TYR A 4 27.57 -52.78 -49.96
CA TYR A 4 27.74 -53.05 -48.53
C TYR A 4 28.39 -51.88 -47.78
N LEU A 5 29.32 -51.17 -48.42
CA LEU A 5 29.93 -49.96 -47.88
C LEU A 5 28.94 -48.78 -47.85
N MET A 6 28.02 -48.68 -48.81
CA MET A 6 26.97 -47.66 -48.81
C MET A 6 25.89 -47.92 -47.74
N GLU A 7 25.52 -49.17 -47.47
CA GLU A 7 24.60 -49.53 -46.37
C GLU A 7 25.23 -49.27 -44.99
N VAL A 8 26.49 -49.64 -44.78
CA VAL A 8 27.18 -49.44 -43.49
C VAL A 8 27.45 -47.96 -43.21
N THR A 9 27.88 -47.18 -44.21
CA THR A 9 28.10 -45.72 -44.03
C THR A 9 26.80 -44.94 -43.84
N GLY A 10 25.72 -45.35 -44.51
CA GLY A 10 24.38 -44.79 -44.29
C GLY A 10 23.84 -45.09 -42.89
N TYR A 11 24.04 -46.32 -42.39
CA TYR A 11 23.62 -46.73 -41.06
C TYR A 11 24.37 -46.00 -39.93
N GLU A 12 25.68 -45.85 -40.05
CA GLU A 12 26.50 -45.09 -39.09
C GLU A 12 26.12 -43.60 -39.08
N ALA A 13 25.85 -43.01 -40.25
CA ALA A 13 25.35 -41.64 -40.35
C ALA A 13 23.96 -41.49 -39.72
N PHE A 14 23.03 -42.42 -39.99
CA PHE A 14 21.68 -42.38 -39.42
C PHE A 14 21.69 -42.52 -37.89
N ARG A 15 22.57 -43.37 -37.35
CA ARG A 15 22.79 -43.49 -35.89
C ARG A 15 23.40 -42.23 -35.30
N ALA A 16 24.36 -41.61 -35.96
CA ALA A 16 24.97 -40.36 -35.50
C ALA A 16 23.96 -39.21 -35.44
N PHE A 17 23.08 -39.08 -36.45
CA PHE A 17 21.99 -38.10 -36.42
C PHE A 17 20.95 -38.42 -35.35
N GLY A 18 20.59 -39.71 -35.18
CA GLY A 18 19.66 -40.15 -34.14
C GLY A 18 20.16 -39.85 -32.73
N VAL A 19 21.42 -40.17 -32.42
CA VAL A 19 22.03 -39.88 -31.11
C VAL A 19 22.14 -38.38 -30.89
N SER A 20 22.55 -37.61 -31.90
CA SER A 20 22.65 -36.16 -31.81
C SER A 20 21.28 -35.50 -31.58
N TYR A 21 20.23 -35.95 -32.27
CA TYR A 21 18.86 -35.47 -32.09
C TYR A 21 18.32 -35.82 -30.70
N VAL A 22 18.52 -37.05 -30.22
CA VAL A 22 18.12 -37.47 -28.88
C VAL A 22 18.85 -36.65 -27.81
N LEU A 23 20.16 -36.44 -27.95
CA LEU A 23 20.93 -35.57 -27.05
C LEU A 23 20.41 -34.13 -27.08
N TRP A 24 20.11 -33.59 -28.27
CA TRP A 24 19.56 -32.23 -28.42
C TRP A 24 18.17 -32.09 -27.78
N VAL A 25 17.28 -33.10 -27.92
CA VAL A 25 15.96 -33.13 -27.28
C VAL A 25 16.09 -33.20 -25.75
N VAL A 26 16.95 -34.09 -25.25
CA VAL A 26 17.20 -34.22 -23.79
C VAL A 26 17.80 -32.94 -23.22
N LEU A 27 18.76 -32.33 -23.92
CA LEU A 27 19.35 -31.05 -23.53
C LEU A 27 18.32 -29.91 -23.57
N SER A 28 17.48 -29.82 -24.60
CA SER A 28 16.43 -28.80 -24.69
C SER A 28 15.40 -28.95 -23.57
N PHE A 29 15.01 -30.19 -23.26
CA PHE A 29 14.11 -30.47 -22.15
C PHE A 29 14.76 -30.16 -20.79
N ALA A 30 16.04 -30.49 -20.61
CA ALA A 30 16.80 -30.17 -19.40
C ALA A 30 17.03 -28.67 -19.23
N VAL A 31 17.37 -27.95 -20.31
CA VAL A 31 17.49 -26.48 -20.33
C VAL A 31 16.14 -25.83 -20.06
N GLY A 32 15.04 -26.33 -20.63
CA GLY A 32 13.69 -25.84 -20.33
C GLY A 32 13.29 -26.04 -18.86
N ARG A 33 13.61 -27.21 -18.28
CA ARG A 33 13.44 -27.49 -16.84
C ARG A 33 14.30 -26.57 -15.97
N TYR A 34 15.52 -26.26 -16.40
CA TYR A 34 16.42 -25.36 -15.69
C TYR A 34 15.96 -23.89 -15.75
N GLU A 35 15.60 -23.41 -16.94
CA GLU A 35 15.09 -22.05 -17.13
C GLU A 35 13.80 -21.79 -16.36
N THR A 36 12.88 -22.78 -16.34
CA THR A 36 11.64 -22.67 -15.55
C THR A 36 11.91 -22.58 -14.05
N GLU A 37 12.84 -23.38 -13.54
CA GLU A 37 13.23 -23.32 -12.12
C GLU A 37 13.96 -22.01 -11.79
N GLN A 38 14.83 -21.50 -12.68
CA GLN A 38 15.46 -20.19 -12.50
C GLN A 38 14.44 -19.04 -12.50
N ARG A 39 13.47 -19.06 -13.43
CA ARG A 39 12.39 -18.05 -13.46
C ARG A 39 11.53 -18.09 -12.19
N ARG A 40 11.27 -19.29 -11.66
CA ARG A 40 10.55 -19.47 -10.39
C ARG A 40 11.30 -18.84 -9.23
N LEU A 41 12.59 -19.13 -9.08
CA LEU A 41 13.42 -18.56 -7.99
C LEU A 41 13.49 -17.02 -8.08
N ALA A 42 13.68 -16.47 -9.28
CA ALA A 42 13.68 -15.02 -9.50
C ALA A 42 12.34 -14.36 -9.13
N SER A 43 11.20 -15.00 -9.45
CA SER A 43 9.88 -14.50 -9.07
C SER A 43 9.66 -14.53 -7.55
N MET A 44 10.13 -15.58 -6.87
CA MET A 44 10.04 -15.71 -5.41
C MET A 44 10.88 -14.65 -4.70
N GLU A 45 12.05 -14.33 -5.24
CA GLU A 45 12.92 -13.27 -4.71
C GLU A 45 12.25 -11.90 -4.82
N PHE A 46 11.72 -11.56 -6.01
CA PHE A 46 10.98 -10.32 -6.24
C PHE A 46 9.75 -10.18 -5.32
N ASP A 47 8.96 -11.23 -5.20
CA ASP A 47 7.80 -11.28 -4.29
C ASP A 47 8.22 -11.03 -2.84
N SER A 48 9.33 -11.61 -2.40
CA SER A 48 9.83 -11.43 -1.04
C SER A 48 10.23 -9.98 -0.77
N PHE A 49 10.89 -9.33 -1.75
CA PHE A 49 11.26 -7.92 -1.68
C PHE A 49 10.00 -7.03 -1.65
N GLN A 50 9.06 -7.28 -2.55
CA GLN A 50 7.82 -6.51 -2.64
C GLN A 50 7.00 -6.63 -1.34
N ARG A 51 6.88 -7.83 -0.76
CA ARG A 51 6.22 -8.04 0.55
C ARG A 51 6.92 -7.27 1.67
N ARG A 52 8.26 -7.24 1.69
CA ARG A 52 9.02 -6.45 2.68
C ARG A 52 8.75 -4.96 2.52
N GLN A 53 8.70 -4.45 1.29
CA GLN A 53 8.37 -3.05 1.04
C GLN A 53 6.93 -2.71 1.44
N GLN A 54 5.96 -3.55 1.09
CA GLN A 54 4.56 -3.36 1.46
C GLN A 54 4.38 -3.33 2.99
N LYS A 55 5.05 -4.23 3.73
CA LYS A 55 5.02 -4.24 5.20
C LYS A 55 5.59 -2.95 5.80
N LYS A 56 6.72 -2.45 5.27
CA LYS A 56 7.31 -1.17 5.72
C LYS A 56 6.36 0.01 5.45
N ALA A 57 5.74 0.05 4.29
CA ALA A 57 4.77 1.09 3.95
C ALA A 57 3.53 1.05 4.85
N ALA A 58 3.02 -0.13 5.19
CA ALA A 58 1.90 -0.31 6.11
C ALA A 58 2.25 0.21 7.52
N ALA A 59 3.40 -0.19 8.07
CA ALA A 59 3.86 0.27 9.38
C ALA A 59 4.07 1.81 9.43
N TYR A 60 4.60 2.41 8.36
CA TYR A 60 4.70 3.87 8.26
C TYR A 60 3.33 4.56 8.25
N ARG A 61 2.35 3.99 7.54
CA ARG A 61 0.98 4.55 7.52
C ARG A 61 0.30 4.48 8.88
N GLU A 62 0.52 3.39 9.62
CA GLU A 62 -0.02 3.21 10.97
C GLU A 62 0.56 4.25 11.94
N THR A 63 1.89 4.32 12.04
CA THR A 63 2.57 5.32 12.89
C THR A 63 2.23 6.77 12.52
N LYS A 64 2.07 7.05 11.22
CA LYS A 64 1.64 8.38 10.77
C LYS A 64 0.18 8.67 11.13
N ALA A 65 -0.73 7.69 10.99
CA ALA A 65 -2.13 7.88 11.35
C ALA A 65 -2.31 8.15 12.85
N GLU A 66 -1.54 7.45 13.71
CA GLU A 66 -1.51 7.71 15.15
C GLU A 66 -0.99 9.12 15.47
N ALA A 67 0.07 9.56 14.79
CA ALA A 67 0.61 10.91 14.96
C ALA A 67 -0.37 12.00 14.48
N ASP A 68 -1.00 11.79 13.32
CA ASP A 68 -1.97 12.72 12.74
C ASP A 68 -3.24 12.81 13.63
N ASP A 69 -3.72 11.70 14.20
CA ASP A 69 -4.86 11.67 15.14
C ASP A 69 -4.52 12.36 16.47
N ALA A 70 -3.36 12.08 17.04
CA ALA A 70 -2.89 12.76 18.25
C ALA A 70 -2.76 14.28 18.06
N PHE A 71 -2.36 14.72 16.86
CA PHE A 71 -2.28 16.13 16.49
C PHE A 71 -3.69 16.74 16.31
N ALA A 72 -4.58 16.07 15.58
CA ALA A 72 -5.95 16.52 15.35
C ALA A 72 -6.78 16.67 16.65
N GLN A 73 -6.47 15.89 17.68
CA GLN A 73 -7.12 15.99 19.00
C GLN A 73 -6.55 17.10 19.89
N ARG A 74 -5.38 17.64 19.55
CA ARG A 74 -4.63 18.62 20.35
C ARG A 74 -4.58 20.02 19.75
N GLU A 75 -4.86 20.20 18.45
CA GLU A 75 -4.81 21.51 17.80
C GLU A 75 -6.16 21.92 17.17
N CYS A 76 -6.53 23.18 17.33
CA CYS A 76 -7.70 23.75 16.67
C CYS A 76 -7.36 24.11 15.21
N SER A 77 -7.90 23.38 14.22
CA SER A 77 -7.61 23.62 12.79
C SER A 77 -8.10 24.97 12.22
N ILE A 78 -8.78 25.80 13.03
CA ILE A 78 -9.29 27.13 12.63
C ILE A 78 -8.29 28.23 13.02
N CYS A 79 -7.66 28.11 14.19
CA CYS A 79 -6.70 29.09 14.69
C CYS A 79 -5.27 28.56 14.78
N LEU A 80 -5.06 27.28 14.46
CA LEU A 80 -3.77 26.57 14.48
C LEU A 80 -3.05 26.66 15.84
N GLU A 81 -3.83 26.57 16.92
CA GLU A 81 -3.36 26.72 18.30
C GLU A 81 -3.78 25.50 19.13
N GLU A 82 -2.97 25.15 20.14
CA GLU A 82 -3.23 23.99 20.99
C GLU A 82 -4.53 24.15 21.82
N LEU A 83 -5.35 23.12 21.82
CA LEU A 83 -6.63 23.03 22.56
C LEU A 83 -6.43 22.93 24.09
N HIS A 84 -5.24 22.55 24.57
CA HIS A 84 -4.97 22.21 25.98
C HIS A 84 -3.94 23.10 26.71
N MET A 85 -3.36 24.14 26.09
CA MET A 85 -2.39 24.97 26.81
C MET A 85 -3.06 26.08 27.63
N GLY A 86 -3.39 25.74 28.89
CA GLY A 86 -3.19 26.63 30.05
C GLY A 86 -4.12 27.84 30.24
N ALA A 87 -5.13 28.06 29.41
CA ALA A 87 -6.12 29.12 29.64
C ALA A 87 -7.44 28.52 30.14
N PRO A 88 -7.86 28.71 31.40
CA PRO A 88 -9.18 28.33 31.92
C PRO A 88 -10.35 29.09 31.23
N SER A 89 -10.11 29.80 30.14
CA SER A 89 -11.08 30.69 29.47
C SER A 89 -11.46 30.27 28.04
N ARG A 90 -10.88 29.21 27.46
CA ARG A 90 -11.29 28.70 26.13
C ARG A 90 -11.87 27.30 26.24
N LYS A 91 -13.20 27.25 26.30
CA LYS A 91 -13.97 26.01 26.18
C LYS A 91 -13.68 25.32 24.85
N THR A 92 -13.54 24.00 24.90
CA THR A 92 -13.43 23.13 23.72
C THR A 92 -14.79 22.53 23.40
N ALA A 93 -15.10 22.47 22.12
CA ALA A 93 -16.34 21.98 21.57
C ALA A 93 -16.05 20.80 20.63
N GLU A 94 -16.81 19.72 20.77
CA GLU A 94 -16.74 18.58 19.87
C GLU A 94 -17.99 18.51 18.98
N LEU A 95 -17.78 18.34 17.68
CA LEU A 95 -18.85 18.14 16.72
C LEU A 95 -19.33 16.68 16.74
N PRO A 96 -20.56 16.38 16.28
CA PRO A 96 -21.05 15.00 16.14
C PRO A 96 -20.26 14.14 15.13
N CYS A 97 -19.28 14.73 14.44
CA CYS A 97 -18.32 14.01 13.60
C CYS A 97 -17.03 13.59 14.34
N GLY A 98 -16.90 13.89 15.64
CA GLY A 98 -15.73 13.56 16.47
C GLY A 98 -14.56 14.55 16.38
N HIS A 99 -14.71 15.68 15.68
CA HIS A 99 -13.65 16.68 15.55
C HIS A 99 -13.79 17.77 16.61
N ARG A 100 -12.65 18.16 17.23
CA ARG A 100 -12.59 19.08 18.38
C ARG A 100 -12.04 20.45 17.94
N PHE A 101 -12.64 21.53 18.45
CA PHE A 101 -12.25 22.91 18.16
C PHE A 101 -12.46 23.80 19.38
N HIS A 102 -11.87 25.00 19.40
CA HIS A 102 -12.28 26.02 20.36
C HIS A 102 -13.73 26.47 20.08
N GLU A 103 -14.54 26.60 21.13
CA GLU A 103 -15.95 27.01 21.03
C GLU A 103 -16.11 28.33 20.25
N GLY A 104 -15.27 29.33 20.53
CA GLY A 104 -15.32 30.61 19.80
C GLY A 104 -14.91 30.49 18.31
N CYS A 105 -13.95 29.62 18.02
CA CYS A 105 -13.48 29.38 16.65
C CYS A 105 -14.56 28.67 15.83
N ILE A 106 -15.14 27.60 16.37
CA ILE A 106 -16.22 26.93 15.66
C ILE A 106 -17.45 27.85 15.56
N ARG A 107 -17.75 28.68 16.58
CA ARG A 107 -18.87 29.65 16.58
C ARG A 107 -18.81 30.63 15.44
N SER A 108 -17.69 31.31 15.33
CA SER A 108 -17.46 32.20 14.19
C SER A 108 -17.54 31.46 12.85
N TRP A 109 -17.03 30.23 12.77
CA TRP A 109 -17.07 29.42 11.55
C TRP A 109 -18.50 29.09 11.09
N LEU A 110 -19.32 28.52 11.97
CA LEU A 110 -20.69 28.09 11.64
C LEU A 110 -21.64 29.29 11.46
N VAL A 111 -21.38 30.43 12.10
CA VAL A 111 -22.15 31.68 11.85
C VAL A 111 -21.79 32.28 10.48
N ARG A 112 -20.51 32.24 10.08
CA ARG A 112 -20.05 32.79 8.80
C ARG A 112 -20.32 31.85 7.62
N SER A 113 -20.30 30.54 7.86
CA SER A 113 -20.46 29.53 6.83
C SER A 113 -21.93 29.17 6.68
N ASP A 114 -22.50 29.50 5.53
CA ASP A 114 -23.90 29.25 5.09
C ASP A 114 -24.35 27.76 5.16
N HIS A 115 -23.49 26.85 5.60
CA HIS A 115 -23.71 25.42 5.45
C HIS A 115 -23.53 24.56 6.69
N GLN A 116 -23.25 25.12 7.87
CA GLN A 116 -23.12 24.34 9.11
C GLN A 116 -22.26 23.06 8.96
N ARG A 117 -21.16 23.11 8.19
CA ARG A 117 -20.30 21.95 7.88
C ARG A 117 -19.02 21.98 8.70
N CYS A 118 -18.54 20.80 9.09
CA CYS A 118 -17.23 20.63 9.73
C CYS A 118 -16.10 21.08 8.76
N PRO A 119 -15.11 21.89 9.21
CA PRO A 119 -13.95 22.28 8.39
C PRO A 119 -13.08 21.10 7.93
N ILE A 120 -13.03 20.02 8.72
CA ILE A 120 -12.13 18.89 8.48
C ILE A 120 -12.78 17.84 7.57
N CYS A 121 -13.96 17.34 7.94
CA CYS A 121 -14.62 16.23 7.22
C CYS A 121 -15.85 16.64 6.38
N ARG A 122 -16.22 17.92 6.38
CA ARG A 122 -17.39 18.47 5.64
C ARG A 122 -18.75 17.89 6.00
N ARG A 123 -18.85 17.05 7.04
CA ARG A 123 -20.12 16.53 7.55
C ARG A 123 -20.98 17.66 8.10
N ALA A 124 -22.29 17.59 7.86
CA ALA A 124 -23.25 18.55 8.38
C ALA A 124 -23.38 18.42 9.90
N THR A 125 -23.21 19.53 10.61
CA THR A 125 -23.40 19.65 12.07
C THR A 125 -24.86 19.90 12.42
N GLY A 126 -25.65 20.44 11.49
CA GLY A 126 -27.10 20.70 11.59
C GLY A 126 -27.51 21.56 12.77
N GLY A 127 -26.69 22.55 13.11
CA GLY A 127 -27.00 23.56 14.12
C GLY A 127 -25.92 23.71 15.18
N TRP A 128 -25.86 24.91 15.77
CA TRP A 128 -25.12 25.18 17.00
C TRP A 128 -25.64 24.37 18.19
N ASP A 129 -26.92 24.02 18.16
CA ASP A 129 -27.61 23.30 19.25
C ASP A 129 -27.10 21.85 19.45
N ARG A 130 -26.31 21.32 18.52
CA ARG A 130 -25.74 19.96 18.58
C ARG A 130 -24.25 19.93 18.89
N VAL A 131 -23.66 21.07 19.24
CA VAL A 131 -22.28 21.11 19.72
C VAL A 131 -22.26 20.55 21.13
N LEU A 132 -21.60 19.40 21.31
CA LEU A 132 -21.40 18.83 22.64
C LEU A 132 -20.32 19.68 23.32
N GLU A 133 -20.72 20.57 24.24
CA GLU A 133 -19.79 21.26 25.13
C GLU A 133 -19.13 20.20 26.00
N VAL A 134 -17.89 19.83 25.68
CA VAL A 134 -17.09 18.95 26.53
C VAL A 134 -16.57 19.83 27.66
N VAL A 135 -17.39 19.95 28.71
CA VAL A 135 -17.05 20.69 29.93
C VAL A 135 -16.00 19.87 30.70
N PHE A 136 -14.81 20.46 30.88
CA PHE A 136 -13.94 20.18 32.02
C PHE A 136 -13.84 21.47 32.83
#